data_AF-A0A229WBI7-F1
#
_entry.id   AF-A0A229WBI7-F1
#
_cell.length_a   1.000
_cell.length_b   1.000
_cell.length_c   1.000
_cell.angle_alpha   90.00
_cell.angle_beta   90.00
_cell.angle_gamma   90.00
#
_symmetry.space_group_name_H-M   'P 1'
#
loop_
_entity.id
_entity.type
_entity.pdbx_description
1 polymer ?
#
loop_
_entity_poly.entity_id
_entity_poly.type
_entity_poly.pdbx_seq_one_letter_code
_entity_poly.pdbx_strand_id
1 'polypeptide(L)'
;MASTAALQARLKELSIALAQIHPLIDRLRNFTVAIGQGDEARLELGQEIHGSLKEAEEQMEILKVEVDALETGNESGRKGVDNAKELEKERIVSLAGRLAEEMKRTRVDFRNAQLQAKRNAEAAKRKERELLFSRSQSAERRSQLNEKLSHDDIVKNASNDVTAALRRTHQLMQAELSRSQFAHQTLEQSTAALSSLSESYTDLDSLLSSSRDLIGSLLRSQKSDTWYLETAFYILVGTISWLIFRRILYGPLWWLVWLPIKLIARSAFAILGTVGITSTAVQLQPSASLSQSMPHEAPTLGQTAAMPSASISASWDESQAPEEQSETDRLIDQIGDTIEKNSKLGDETNIDDVSPEERQRQEEIPRNPKKRMYEATEIEQDLRDEL
;
A
#
# COMPACT_ATOMS: atom_id res chain seq x y z
N MET A 1 -4.51 -5.38 -15.56
CA MET A 1 -3.37 -6.24 -15.14
C MET A 1 -2.13 -5.43 -15.40
N ALA A 2 -1.32 -5.14 -14.36
CA ALA A 2 -0.03 -4.50 -14.56
C ALA A 2 0.88 -5.46 -15.37
N SER A 3 1.67 -4.93 -16.29
CA SER A 3 2.68 -5.73 -17.00
C SER A 3 3.82 -6.09 -16.04
N THR A 4 4.44 -7.25 -16.22
CA THR A 4 5.62 -7.68 -15.44
C THR A 4 6.74 -6.64 -15.47
N ALA A 5 6.89 -5.94 -16.60
CA ALA A 5 7.81 -4.81 -16.77
C ALA A 5 7.50 -3.61 -15.86
N ALA A 6 6.22 -3.29 -15.64
CA ALA A 6 5.84 -2.19 -14.74
C ALA A 6 6.18 -2.51 -13.28
N LEU A 7 6.02 -3.77 -12.88
CA LEU A 7 6.34 -4.23 -11.54
C LEU A 7 7.87 -4.24 -11.32
N GLN A 8 8.65 -4.68 -12.30
CA GLN A 8 10.11 -4.59 -12.28
C GLN A 8 10.61 -3.14 -12.15
N ALA A 9 9.99 -2.20 -12.88
CA ALA A 9 10.33 -0.79 -12.79
C ALA A 9 10.09 -0.23 -11.37
N ARG A 10 8.97 -0.58 -10.74
CA ARG A 10 8.67 -0.20 -9.35
C ARG A 10 9.59 -0.83 -8.33
N LEU A 11 9.95 -2.10 -8.53
CA LEU A 11 10.91 -2.80 -7.68
C LEU A 11 12.28 -2.12 -7.74
N LYS A 12 12.71 -1.71 -8.93
CA LYS A 12 13.92 -0.91 -9.13
C LYS A 12 13.84 0.45 -8.44
N GLU A 13 12.73 1.18 -8.62
CA GLU A 13 12.51 2.47 -7.98
C GLU A 13 12.60 2.38 -6.45
N LEU A 14 11.92 1.39 -5.86
CA LEU A 14 11.92 1.16 -4.42
C LEU A 14 13.33 0.74 -3.92
N SER A 15 14.05 -0.09 -4.67
CA SER A 15 15.45 -0.44 -4.34
C SER A 15 16.37 0.79 -4.32
N ILE A 16 16.16 1.73 -5.24
CA ILE A 16 16.92 3.00 -5.30
C ILE A 16 16.53 3.89 -4.12
N ALA A 17 15.24 4.00 -3.80
CA ALA A 17 14.76 4.77 -2.66
C ALA A 17 15.36 4.25 -1.34
N LEU A 18 15.35 2.93 -1.12
CA LEU A 18 16.00 2.31 0.04
C LEU A 18 17.51 2.58 0.08
N ALA A 19 18.20 2.49 -1.06
CA ALA A 19 19.63 2.81 -1.15
C ALA A 19 19.94 4.27 -0.79
N GLN A 20 19.02 5.21 -1.03
CA GLN A 20 19.16 6.61 -0.62
C GLN A 20 18.87 6.84 0.87
N ILE A 21 18.00 6.04 1.48
CA ILE A 21 17.62 6.16 2.90
C ILE A 21 18.76 5.71 3.83
N HIS A 22 19.46 4.61 3.50
CA HIS A 22 20.57 4.08 4.32
C HIS A 22 21.64 5.12 4.72
N PRO A 23 22.25 5.89 3.79
CA PRO A 23 23.28 6.87 4.16
C PRO A 23 22.71 8.01 5.03
N LEU A 24 21.43 8.34 4.89
CA LEU A 24 20.78 9.33 5.76
C LEU A 24 20.64 8.78 7.20
N ILE A 25 20.26 7.51 7.35
CA ILE A 25 20.21 6.83 8.65
C ILE A 25 21.60 6.80 9.30
N ASP A 26 22.66 6.49 8.54
CA ASP A 26 24.03 6.51 9.04
C ASP A 26 24.48 7.92 9.47
N ARG A 27 24.11 8.94 8.70
CA ARG A 27 24.36 10.33 9.05
C ARG A 27 23.63 10.73 10.33
N LEU A 28 22.40 10.27 10.53
CA LEU A 28 21.63 10.52 11.75
C LEU A 28 22.29 9.81 12.95
N ARG A 29 22.69 8.55 12.79
CA ARG A 29 23.37 7.76 13.82
C ARG A 29 24.65 8.45 14.32
N ASN A 30 25.43 8.99 13.40
CA ASN A 30 26.69 9.67 13.68
C ASN A 30 26.53 11.17 13.97
N PHE A 31 25.29 11.67 14.09
CA PHE A 31 25.05 13.08 14.33
C PHE A 31 25.53 13.49 15.74
N THR A 32 26.55 14.35 15.78
CA THR A 32 27.04 14.97 17.02
C THR A 32 26.69 16.45 17.02
N VAL A 33 25.94 16.90 18.03
CA VAL A 33 25.61 18.32 18.20
C VAL A 33 26.89 19.10 18.51
N ALA A 34 27.30 19.97 17.58
CA ALA A 34 28.34 20.95 17.86
C ALA A 34 27.81 22.01 18.85
N ILE A 35 28.65 22.45 19.79
CA ILE A 35 28.28 23.41 20.84
C ILE A 35 27.69 24.67 20.19
N GLY A 36 26.40 24.94 20.43
CA GLY A 36 25.68 26.12 19.91
C GLY A 36 24.90 25.90 18.61
N GLN A 37 25.02 24.76 17.92
CA GLN A 37 24.08 24.38 16.87
C GLN A 37 22.87 23.71 17.52
N GLY A 38 21.68 24.25 17.27
CA GLY A 38 20.44 23.72 17.82
C GLY A 38 20.20 22.26 17.44
N ASP A 39 19.26 21.62 18.13
CA ASP A 39 18.83 20.25 17.83
C ASP A 39 18.02 20.14 16.52
N GLU A 40 17.89 21.25 15.80
CA GLU A 40 17.06 21.45 14.62
C GLU A 40 17.53 20.61 13.43
N ALA A 41 18.82 20.66 13.09
CA ALA A 41 19.37 19.86 11.99
C ALA A 41 19.21 18.33 12.21
N ARG A 42 19.22 17.87 13.46
CA ARG A 42 18.92 16.46 13.79
C ARG A 42 17.45 16.14 13.55
N LEU A 43 16.56 17.06 13.94
CA LEU A 43 15.12 16.90 13.79
C LEU A 43 14.70 16.96 12.31
N GLU A 44 15.27 17.88 11.54
CA GLU A 44 15.07 17.99 10.09
C GLU A 44 15.50 16.72 9.38
N LEU A 45 16.74 16.24 9.63
CA LEU A 45 17.21 14.98 9.05
C LEU A 45 16.33 13.79 9.47
N GLY A 46 15.89 13.77 10.73
CA GLY A 46 14.94 12.76 11.20
C GLY A 46 13.58 12.80 10.51
N GLN A 47 13.08 14.00 10.19
CA GLN A 47 11.83 14.19 9.45
C GLN A 47 11.97 13.81 7.97
N GLU A 48 13.10 14.15 7.34
CA GLU A 48 13.43 13.76 5.96
C GLU A 48 13.50 12.24 5.81
N ILE A 49 14.20 11.55 6.72
CA ILE A 49 14.25 10.08 6.74
C ILE A 49 12.86 9.49 6.99
N HIS A 50 12.08 10.07 7.90
CA HIS A 50 10.73 9.58 8.17
C HIS A 50 9.82 9.73 6.95
N GLY A 51 9.88 10.87 6.26
CA GLY A 51 9.11 11.13 5.04
C GLY A 51 9.48 10.17 3.90
N SER A 52 10.78 10.03 3.62
CA SER A 52 11.27 9.10 2.59
C SER A 52 10.97 7.63 2.92
N LEU A 53 11.09 7.22 4.18
CA LEU A 53 10.72 5.87 4.62
C LEU A 53 9.23 5.61 4.44
N LYS A 54 8.38 6.60 4.76
CA LYS A 54 6.93 6.49 4.59
C LYS A 54 6.55 6.38 3.11
N GLU A 55 7.15 7.20 2.25
CA GLU A 55 6.93 7.12 0.80
C GLU A 55 7.33 5.74 0.25
N ALA A 56 8.47 5.21 0.68
CA ALA A 56 8.91 3.87 0.27
C ALA A 56 8.02 2.75 0.85
N GLU A 57 7.46 2.90 2.07
CA GLU A 57 6.45 1.98 2.63
C GLU A 57 5.15 2.00 1.80
N GLU A 58 4.68 3.17 1.35
CA GLU A 58 3.51 3.30 0.47
C GLU A 58 3.75 2.62 -0.88
N GLN A 59 4.93 2.83 -1.50
CA GLN A 59 5.31 2.13 -2.74
C GLN A 59 5.36 0.61 -2.56
N MET A 60 5.82 0.14 -1.40
CA MET A 60 5.84 -1.28 -1.06
C MET A 60 4.44 -1.88 -0.91
N GLU A 61 3.51 -1.14 -0.29
CA GLU A 61 2.13 -1.59 -0.14
C GLU A 61 1.46 -1.78 -1.50
N ILE A 62 1.65 -0.83 -2.41
CA ILE A 62 1.17 -0.94 -3.79
C ILE A 62 1.81 -2.14 -4.49
N LEU A 63 3.13 -2.32 -4.35
CA LEU A 63 3.84 -3.44 -4.96
C LEU A 63 3.35 -4.79 -4.43
N LYS A 64 3.03 -4.91 -3.14
CA LYS A 64 2.43 -6.14 -2.57
C LYS A 64 1.07 -6.45 -3.19
N VAL A 65 0.20 -5.46 -3.34
CA VAL A 65 -1.12 -5.66 -3.98
C VAL A 65 -0.95 -6.13 -5.43
N GLU A 66 0.03 -5.59 -6.15
CA GLU A 66 0.32 -6.00 -7.53
C GLU A 66 0.91 -7.42 -7.61
N VAL A 67 1.77 -7.79 -6.66
CA VAL A 67 2.32 -9.15 -6.54
C VAL A 67 1.22 -10.16 -6.19
N ASP A 68 0.36 -9.85 -5.22
CA ASP A 68 -0.77 -10.71 -4.83
C ASP A 68 -1.77 -10.90 -6.00
N ALA A 69 -1.96 -9.88 -6.84
CA ALA A 69 -2.77 -9.97 -8.05
C ALA A 69 -2.14 -10.89 -9.12
N LEU A 70 -0.80 -10.97 -9.18
CA LEU A 70 -0.09 -11.89 -10.06
C LEU A 70 -0.14 -13.34 -9.55
N GLU A 71 -0.10 -13.54 -8.23
CA GLU A 71 -0.20 -14.85 -7.60
C GLU A 71 -1.61 -15.45 -7.74
N THR A 72 -2.65 -14.67 -7.45
CA THR A 72 -4.06 -15.10 -7.60
C THR A 72 -4.49 -15.29 -9.06
N GLY A 73 -3.90 -14.55 -10.00
CA GLY A 73 -4.10 -14.77 -11.43
C GLY A 73 -3.54 -16.11 -11.95
N ASN A 74 -2.72 -16.81 -11.16
CA ASN A 74 -2.07 -18.08 -11.53
C ASN A 74 -3.01 -19.30 -11.42
N GLU A 75 -4.08 -19.23 -10.63
CA GLU A 75 -4.93 -20.40 -10.37
C GLU A 75 -5.90 -20.77 -11.53
N SER A 76 -6.08 -19.90 -12.54
CA SER A 76 -7.10 -20.08 -13.59
C SER A 76 -6.58 -20.50 -14.99
N GLY A 77 -5.27 -20.74 -15.18
CA GLY A 77 -4.66 -20.93 -16.51
C GLY A 77 -4.02 -22.31 -16.74
N ARG A 78 -4.32 -22.93 -17.88
CA ARG A 78 -3.81 -24.23 -18.38
C ARG A 78 -2.28 -24.43 -18.19
N LYS A 79 -1.96 -25.43 -17.36
CA LYS A 79 -0.65 -25.89 -16.85
C LYS A 79 0.34 -26.46 -17.89
N GLY A 80 0.72 -25.74 -18.96
CA GLY A 80 1.60 -26.36 -19.96
C GLY A 80 2.52 -25.51 -20.82
N VAL A 81 2.33 -24.20 -20.95
CA VAL A 81 3.03 -23.42 -22.00
C VAL A 81 3.88 -22.25 -21.47
N ASP A 82 3.70 -21.83 -20.21
CA ASP A 82 4.30 -20.58 -19.69
C ASP A 82 5.36 -20.78 -18.59
N ASN A 83 6.07 -21.92 -18.52
CA ASN A 83 7.10 -22.18 -17.50
C ASN A 83 8.15 -21.04 -17.39
N ALA A 84 8.55 -20.42 -18.49
CA ALA A 84 9.50 -19.30 -18.47
C ALA A 84 8.93 -18.04 -17.80
N LYS A 85 7.67 -17.71 -18.09
CA LYS A 85 6.98 -16.56 -17.46
C LYS A 85 6.64 -16.84 -16.00
N GLU A 86 6.41 -18.10 -15.66
CA GLU A 86 6.19 -18.54 -14.28
C GLU A 86 7.46 -18.37 -13.44
N LEU A 87 8.62 -18.76 -13.97
CA LEU A 87 9.93 -18.52 -13.33
C LEU A 87 10.23 -17.03 -13.15
N GLU A 88 9.94 -16.18 -14.13
CA GLU A 88 10.10 -14.72 -14.01
C GLU A 88 9.21 -14.14 -12.90
N LYS A 89 7.96 -14.60 -12.78
CA LYS A 89 7.04 -14.17 -11.71
C LYS A 89 7.54 -14.61 -10.33
N GLU A 90 7.97 -15.86 -10.19
CA GLU A 90 8.54 -16.37 -8.93
C GLU A 90 9.77 -15.56 -8.51
N ARG A 91 10.64 -15.20 -9.45
CA ARG A 91 11.79 -14.30 -9.18
C ARG A 91 11.32 -12.95 -8.65
N ILE A 92 10.36 -12.32 -9.31
CA ILE A 92 9.79 -11.02 -8.90
C ILE A 92 9.18 -11.10 -7.49
N VAL A 93 8.40 -12.15 -7.20
CA VAL A 93 7.80 -12.38 -5.88
C VAL A 93 8.90 -12.53 -4.81
N SER A 94 9.96 -13.29 -5.11
CA SER A 94 11.07 -13.49 -4.18
C SER A 94 11.83 -12.18 -3.88
N LEU A 95 12.05 -11.34 -4.90
CA LEU A 95 12.68 -10.04 -4.74
C LEU A 95 11.81 -9.08 -3.96
N ALA A 96 10.51 -9.04 -4.25
CA ALA A 96 9.54 -8.25 -3.50
C ALA A 96 9.52 -8.63 -2.01
N GLY A 97 9.59 -9.93 -1.71
CA GLY A 97 9.70 -10.44 -0.35
C GLY A 97 10.98 -10.00 0.37
N ARG A 98 12.13 -10.08 -0.30
CA ARG A 98 13.43 -9.61 0.24
C ARG A 98 13.42 -8.11 0.53
N LEU A 99 12.91 -7.32 -0.42
CA LEU A 99 12.80 -5.87 -0.30
C LEU A 99 11.87 -5.49 0.86
N ALA A 100 10.79 -6.25 1.06
CA ALA A 100 9.88 -6.08 2.19
C ALA A 100 10.52 -6.38 3.54
N GLU A 101 11.48 -7.30 3.60
CA GLU A 101 12.27 -7.55 4.78
C GLU A 101 13.31 -6.46 5.02
N GLU A 102 13.99 -6.00 3.95
CA GLU A 102 14.93 -4.87 4.01
C GLU A 102 14.25 -3.61 4.56
N MET A 103 13.05 -3.28 4.10
CA MET A 103 12.27 -2.14 4.62
C MET A 103 11.93 -2.26 6.11
N LYS A 104 11.65 -3.47 6.60
CA LYS A 104 11.44 -3.69 8.04
C LYS A 104 12.74 -3.47 8.82
N ARG A 105 13.87 -3.92 8.28
CA ARG A 105 15.20 -3.73 8.88
C ARG A 105 15.56 -2.25 8.93
N THR A 106 15.45 -1.52 7.82
CA THR A 106 15.74 -0.08 7.77
C THR A 106 14.91 0.73 8.76
N ARG A 107 13.66 0.34 9.00
CA ARG A 107 12.83 0.98 10.03
C ARG A 107 13.32 0.74 11.45
N VAL A 108 13.80 -0.46 11.75
CA VAL A 108 14.43 -0.77 13.04
C VAL A 108 15.73 0.02 13.18
N ASP A 109 16.55 0.06 12.14
CA ASP A 109 17.82 0.79 12.12
C ASP A 109 17.61 2.30 12.29
N PHE A 110 16.58 2.86 11.65
CA PHE A 110 16.20 4.25 11.85
C PHE A 110 15.83 4.55 13.31
N ARG A 111 15.05 3.67 13.96
CA ARG A 111 14.71 3.82 15.38
C ARG A 111 15.95 3.75 16.26
N ASN A 112 16.87 2.83 15.97
CA ASN A 112 18.14 2.70 16.70
C ASN A 112 19.02 3.95 16.51
N ALA A 113 19.14 4.44 15.27
CA ALA A 113 19.86 5.65 14.92
C ALA A 113 19.27 6.89 15.62
N GLN A 114 17.95 7.03 15.70
CA GLN A 114 17.30 8.10 16.46
C GLN A 114 17.66 8.06 17.95
N LEU A 115 17.64 6.87 18.56
CA LEU A 115 18.00 6.70 19.98
C LEU A 115 19.47 7.02 20.22
N GLN A 116 20.36 6.59 19.32
CA GLN A 116 21.79 6.89 19.40
C GLN A 116 22.07 8.39 19.23
N ALA A 117 21.48 9.03 18.21
CA ALA A 117 21.58 10.47 17.99
C ALA A 117 21.07 11.28 19.19
N LYS A 118 19.98 10.84 19.82
CA LYS A 118 19.44 11.45 21.04
C LYS A 118 20.43 11.31 22.21
N ARG A 119 21.01 10.12 22.42
CA ARG A 119 22.03 9.90 23.46
C ARG A 119 23.26 10.79 23.24
N ASN A 120 23.73 10.91 22.01
CA ASN A 120 24.86 11.76 21.63
C ASN A 120 24.56 13.24 21.91
N ALA A 121 23.37 13.71 21.53
CA ALA A 121 22.93 15.08 21.81
C ALA A 121 22.80 15.36 23.31
N GLU A 122 22.26 14.43 24.10
CA GLU A 122 22.19 14.57 25.56
C GLU A 122 23.58 14.59 26.20
N ALA A 123 24.52 13.77 25.72
CA ALA A 123 25.89 13.77 26.18
C ALA A 123 26.59 15.10 25.86
N ALA A 124 26.38 15.66 24.67
CA ALA A 124 26.89 16.98 24.29
C ALA A 124 26.31 18.09 25.19
N LYS A 125 24.99 18.09 25.43
CA LYS A 125 24.35 19.05 26.35
C LYS A 125 24.85 18.94 27.79
N ARG A 126 25.17 17.73 28.27
CA ARG A 126 25.79 17.53 29.59
C ARG A 126 27.17 18.18 29.65
N LYS A 127 28.01 17.93 28.65
CA LYS A 127 29.35 18.54 28.53
C LYS A 127 29.28 20.07 28.48
N GLU A 128 28.33 20.64 27.74
CA GLU A 128 28.12 22.09 27.71
C GLU A 128 27.78 22.65 29.09
N ARG A 129 26.85 22.00 29.82
CA ARG A 129 26.52 22.40 31.18
C ARG A 129 27.73 22.34 32.10
N GLU A 130 28.51 21.27 32.05
CA GLU A 130 29.74 21.12 32.85
C GLU A 130 30.75 22.24 32.55
N LEU A 131 30.93 22.61 31.28
CA LEU A 131 31.79 23.74 30.89
C LEU A 131 31.27 25.07 31.43
N LEU A 132 29.96 25.34 31.38
CA LEU A 132 29.37 26.55 31.94
C LEU A 132 29.52 26.62 33.47
N PHE A 133 29.30 25.51 34.18
CA PHE A 133 29.48 25.43 35.62
C PHE A 133 30.96 25.56 36.04
N SER A 134 31.91 25.03 35.25
CA SER A 134 33.34 25.22 35.52
C SER A 134 33.77 26.69 35.37
N ARG A 135 33.17 27.41 34.41
CA ARG A 135 33.42 28.84 34.18
C ARG A 135 32.89 29.71 35.32
N SER A 136 31.72 29.39 35.87
CA SER A 136 31.18 30.14 37.01
C SER A 136 32.02 29.96 38.28
N GLN A 137 32.44 28.73 38.60
CA GLN A 137 33.34 28.49 39.75
C GLN A 137 34.68 29.23 39.62
N SER A 138 35.20 29.37 38.40
CA SER A 138 36.42 30.13 38.13
C SER A 138 36.22 31.64 38.30
N ALA A 139 35.02 32.16 38.00
CA ALA A 139 34.66 33.56 38.20
C ALA A 139 34.44 33.90 39.69
N GLU A 140 33.80 33.01 40.45
CA GLU A 140 33.61 33.15 41.91
C GLU A 140 34.96 33.29 42.65
N ARG A 141 35.96 32.47 42.28
CA ARG A 141 37.32 32.55 42.84
C ARG A 141 38.01 33.87 42.53
N ARG A 142 37.72 34.49 41.38
CA ARG A 142 38.27 35.79 41.00
C ARG A 142 37.57 36.95 41.74
N SER A 143 36.31 36.81 42.09
CA SER A 143 35.55 37.80 42.88
C SER A 143 36.11 37.94 44.31
N GLN A 144 36.42 36.82 44.97
CA GLN A 144 36.98 36.80 46.34
C GLN A 144 38.37 37.45 46.46
N LEU A 145 39.12 37.58 45.36
CA LEU A 145 40.41 38.28 45.34
C LEU A 145 40.27 39.81 45.36
N ASN A 146 39.12 40.35 44.94
CA ASN A 146 38.89 41.79 44.81
C ASN A 146 38.47 42.46 46.13
N GLU A 147 38.08 41.67 47.13
CA GLU A 147 37.60 42.13 48.45
C GLU A 147 38.72 42.65 49.36
N LYS A 148 39.99 42.54 48.94
CA LYS A 148 41.18 42.96 49.71
C LYS A 148 41.74 44.34 49.35
N LEU A 149 41.05 45.11 48.51
CA LEU A 149 41.50 46.44 48.08
C LEU A 149 41.05 47.55 49.03
N SER A 150 41.91 48.54 49.23
CA SER A 150 41.77 49.63 50.20
C SER A 150 40.50 50.46 50.02
N HIS A 151 39.92 50.95 51.11
CA HIS A 151 38.65 51.69 51.16
C HIS A 151 38.60 52.91 50.20
N ASP A 152 39.73 53.58 49.95
CA ASP A 152 39.82 54.71 49.00
C ASP A 152 39.71 54.26 47.53
N ASP A 153 40.22 53.07 47.20
CA ASP A 153 40.03 52.44 45.89
C ASP A 153 38.59 51.95 45.72
N ILE A 154 37.96 51.48 46.79
CA ILE A 154 36.55 51.06 46.79
C ILE A 154 35.63 52.24 46.45
N VAL A 155 35.85 53.43 47.03
CA VAL A 155 35.00 54.61 46.75
C VAL A 155 35.20 55.13 45.33
N LYS A 156 36.45 55.17 44.83
CA LYS A 156 36.75 55.53 43.43
C LYS A 156 36.18 54.49 42.46
N ASN A 157 36.27 53.21 42.79
CA ASN A 157 35.70 52.14 42.01
C ASN A 157 34.17 52.14 42.06
N ALA A 158 33.54 52.53 43.17
CA ALA A 158 32.08 52.65 43.28
C ALA A 158 31.52 53.73 42.34
N SER A 159 32.20 54.87 42.19
CA SER A 159 31.78 55.89 41.21
C SER A 159 31.95 55.40 39.76
N ASN A 160 33.03 54.67 39.48
CA ASN A 160 33.23 54.03 38.19
C ASN A 160 32.21 52.91 37.93
N ASP A 161 31.82 52.16 38.95
CA ASP A 161 30.86 51.06 38.86
C ASP A 161 29.43 51.58 38.70
N VAL A 162 29.07 52.68 39.37
CA VAL A 162 27.80 53.39 39.09
C VAL A 162 27.78 53.90 37.65
N THR A 163 28.88 54.47 37.16
CA THR A 163 28.97 54.94 35.78
C THR A 163 28.95 53.79 34.77
N ALA A 164 29.58 52.66 35.11
CA ALA A 164 29.57 51.44 34.31
C ALA A 164 28.18 50.78 34.31
N ALA A 165 27.50 50.76 35.45
CA ALA A 165 26.14 50.27 35.60
C ALA A 165 25.17 51.12 34.78
N LEU A 166 25.28 52.45 34.81
CA LEU A 166 24.41 53.34 34.04
C LEU A 166 24.66 53.24 32.53
N ARG A 167 25.91 53.03 32.10
CA ARG A 167 26.22 52.66 30.71
C ARG A 167 25.66 51.29 30.34
N ARG A 168 25.72 50.32 31.26
CA ARG A 168 25.19 48.98 31.05
C ARG A 168 23.66 48.98 30.98
N THR A 169 22.96 49.76 31.81
CA THR A 169 21.51 49.91 31.72
C THR A 169 21.10 50.63 30.45
N HIS A 170 21.85 51.63 30.00
CA HIS A 170 21.61 52.26 28.71
C HIS A 170 21.78 51.27 27.55
N GLN A 171 22.84 50.46 27.56
CA GLN A 171 23.04 49.40 26.57
C GLN A 171 21.93 48.34 26.63
N LEU A 172 21.47 47.97 27.84
CA LEU A 172 20.35 47.04 28.02
C LEU A 172 19.05 47.63 27.49
N MET A 173 18.77 48.90 27.78
CA MET A 173 17.59 49.61 27.28
C MET A 173 17.60 49.71 25.75
N GLN A 174 18.76 49.99 25.15
CA GLN A 174 18.91 49.98 23.69
C GLN A 174 18.70 48.57 23.10
N ALA A 175 19.21 47.53 23.77
CA ALA A 175 19.03 46.15 23.34
C ALA A 175 17.58 45.65 23.53
N GLU A 176 16.88 46.08 24.58
CA GLU A 176 15.47 45.76 24.78
C GLU A 176 14.57 46.53 23.81
N LEU A 177 14.91 47.78 23.49
CA LEU A 177 14.19 48.55 22.47
C LEU A 177 14.33 47.94 21.08
N SER A 178 15.54 47.50 20.69
CA SER A 178 15.71 46.78 19.41
C SER A 178 14.97 45.45 19.43
N ARG A 179 15.05 44.70 20.54
CA ARG A 179 14.30 43.44 20.71
C ARG A 179 12.78 43.64 20.68
N SER A 180 12.27 44.75 21.21
CA SER A 180 10.85 45.12 21.13
C SER A 180 10.45 45.45 19.69
N GLN A 181 11.28 46.18 18.94
CA GLN A 181 11.03 46.40 17.51
C GLN A 181 10.97 45.11 16.71
N PHE A 182 11.89 44.16 16.96
CA PHE A 182 11.83 42.84 16.32
C PHE A 182 10.56 42.08 16.71
N ALA A 183 10.16 42.11 17.99
CA ALA A 183 8.92 41.48 18.43
C ALA A 183 7.68 42.11 17.75
N HIS A 184 7.66 43.43 17.59
CA HIS A 184 6.60 44.13 16.86
C HIS A 184 6.56 43.72 15.37
N GLN A 185 7.72 43.66 14.70
CA GLN A 185 7.81 43.19 13.31
C GLN A 185 7.33 41.73 13.18
N THR A 186 7.68 40.86 14.12
CA THR A 186 7.19 39.47 14.11
C THR A 186 5.69 39.39 14.34
N LEU A 187 5.12 40.20 15.25
CA LEU A 187 3.67 40.24 15.45
C LEU A 187 2.95 40.75 14.20
N GLU A 188 3.48 41.77 13.54
CA GLU A 188 2.95 42.29 12.28
C GLU A 188 3.00 41.24 11.17
N GLN A 189 4.13 40.55 11.01
CA GLN A 189 4.27 39.43 10.08
C GLN A 189 3.30 38.28 10.39
N SER A 190 3.12 37.93 11.66
CA SER A 190 2.14 36.91 12.08
C SER A 190 0.71 37.34 11.79
N THR A 191 0.40 38.63 11.94
CA THR A 191 -0.92 39.18 11.63
C THR A 191 -1.17 39.18 10.12
N ALA A 192 -0.16 39.53 9.31
CA ALA A 192 -0.23 39.42 7.87
C ALA A 192 -0.43 37.96 7.42
N ALA A 193 0.29 37.01 8.03
CA ALA A 193 0.10 35.58 7.78
C ALA A 193 -1.29 35.08 8.19
N LEU A 194 -1.86 35.59 9.29
CA LEU A 194 -3.23 35.29 9.68
C LEU A 194 -4.25 35.84 8.68
N SER A 195 -4.01 37.04 8.13
CA SER A 195 -4.88 37.60 7.08
C SER A 195 -4.82 36.80 5.78
N SER A 196 -3.63 36.38 5.33
CA SER A 196 -3.50 35.55 4.12
C SER A 196 -4.10 34.16 4.33
N LEU A 197 -3.99 33.61 5.54
CA LEU A 197 -4.68 32.38 5.89
C LEU A 197 -6.20 32.57 5.83
N SER A 198 -6.75 33.66 6.38
CA SER A 198 -8.17 33.98 6.29
C SER A 198 -8.66 34.14 4.84
N GLU A 199 -7.86 34.74 3.97
CA GLU A 199 -8.13 34.85 2.54
C GLU A 199 -8.16 33.45 1.91
N SER A 200 -7.16 32.60 2.18
CA SER A 200 -7.13 31.23 1.68
C SER A 200 -8.32 30.38 2.14
N TYR A 201 -8.81 30.57 3.37
CA TYR A 201 -10.03 29.90 3.85
C TYR A 201 -11.29 30.39 3.13
N THR A 202 -11.35 31.66 2.76
CA THR A 202 -12.45 32.22 1.98
C THR A 202 -12.43 31.68 0.55
N ASP A 203 -11.24 31.58 -0.05
CA ASP A 203 -11.05 30.95 -1.36
C ASP A 203 -11.45 29.46 -1.33
N LEU A 204 -11.08 28.73 -0.27
CA LEU A 204 -11.50 27.35 -0.08
C LEU A 204 -13.02 27.20 0.05
N ASP A 205 -13.72 28.12 0.71
CA ASP A 205 -15.18 28.13 0.78
C ASP A 205 -15.82 28.37 -0.62
N SER A 206 -15.20 29.23 -1.44
CA SER A 206 -15.61 29.44 -2.83
C SER A 206 -15.39 28.19 -3.70
N LEU A 207 -14.29 27.46 -3.48
CA LEU A 207 -14.00 26.21 -4.17
C LEU A 207 -14.92 25.07 -3.70
N LEU A 208 -15.22 25.00 -2.41
CA LEU A 208 -16.15 24.02 -1.86
C LEU A 208 -17.58 24.28 -2.31
N SER A 209 -18.03 25.53 -2.37
CA SER A 209 -19.34 25.88 -2.90
C SER A 209 -19.45 25.55 -4.39
N SER A 210 -18.46 25.92 -5.21
CA SER A 210 -18.44 25.54 -6.64
C SER A 210 -18.36 24.02 -6.85
N SER A 211 -17.58 23.30 -6.05
CA SER A 211 -17.55 21.83 -6.05
C SER A 211 -18.92 21.25 -5.67
N ARG A 212 -19.60 21.83 -4.66
CA ARG A 212 -20.94 21.39 -4.26
C ARG A 212 -21.97 21.64 -5.34
N ASP A 213 -21.87 22.74 -6.06
CA ASP A 213 -22.76 23.07 -7.17
C ASP A 213 -22.50 22.12 -8.36
N LEU A 214 -21.24 21.78 -8.64
CA LEU A 214 -20.88 20.77 -9.65
C LEU A 214 -21.40 19.38 -9.25
N ILE A 215 -21.18 18.94 -8.01
CA ILE A 215 -21.75 17.68 -7.49
C ILE A 215 -23.27 17.71 -7.54
N GLY A 216 -23.90 18.85 -7.23
CA GLY A 216 -25.33 19.06 -7.34
C GLY A 216 -25.82 18.90 -8.78
N SER A 217 -25.11 19.48 -9.74
CA SER A 217 -25.43 19.36 -11.17
C SER A 217 -25.25 17.94 -11.69
N LEU A 218 -24.19 17.24 -11.28
CA LEU A 218 -23.92 15.85 -11.63
C LEU A 218 -24.95 14.91 -11.02
N LEU A 219 -25.26 15.06 -9.73
CA LEU A 219 -26.28 14.27 -9.05
C LEU A 219 -27.68 14.56 -9.60
N ARG A 220 -27.97 15.81 -9.98
CA ARG A 220 -29.24 16.16 -10.62
C ARG A 220 -29.34 15.55 -12.02
N SER A 221 -28.25 15.58 -12.79
CA SER A 221 -28.17 14.98 -14.13
C SER A 221 -28.31 13.46 -14.08
N GLN A 222 -27.56 12.79 -13.19
CA GLN A 222 -27.63 11.34 -13.03
C GLN A 222 -29.00 10.87 -12.48
N LYS A 223 -29.65 11.68 -11.62
CA LYS A 223 -31.02 11.40 -11.17
C LYS A 223 -32.05 11.47 -12.29
N SER A 224 -31.92 12.42 -13.23
CA SER A 224 -32.87 12.48 -14.36
C SER A 224 -32.76 11.24 -15.24
N ASP A 225 -31.55 10.72 -15.46
CA ASP A 225 -31.33 9.56 -16.32
C ASP A 225 -31.86 8.27 -15.67
N THR A 226 -31.67 8.14 -14.35
CA THR A 226 -32.19 7.00 -13.58
C THR A 226 -33.72 6.92 -13.64
N TRP A 227 -34.41 8.07 -13.69
CA TRP A 227 -35.88 8.11 -13.76
C TRP A 227 -36.42 7.68 -15.14
N TYR A 228 -35.71 8.02 -16.23
CA TYR A 228 -36.05 7.54 -17.58
C TYR A 228 -35.80 6.04 -17.74
N LEU A 229 -34.69 5.53 -17.21
CA LEU A 229 -34.37 4.10 -17.25
C LEU A 229 -35.38 3.29 -16.41
N GLU A 230 -35.74 3.80 -15.23
CA GLU A 230 -36.75 3.18 -14.36
C GLU A 230 -38.12 3.11 -15.04
N THR A 231 -38.60 4.22 -15.62
CA THR A 231 -39.89 4.25 -16.34
C THR A 231 -39.87 3.35 -17.59
N ALA A 232 -38.76 3.31 -18.34
CA ALA A 232 -38.59 2.41 -19.48
C ALA A 232 -38.58 0.93 -19.06
N PHE A 233 -37.93 0.58 -17.95
CA PHE A 233 -37.90 -0.77 -17.41
C PHE A 233 -39.30 -1.25 -17.00
N TYR A 234 -40.10 -0.42 -16.32
CA TYR A 234 -41.48 -0.79 -15.97
C TYR A 234 -42.38 -0.99 -17.19
N ILE A 235 -42.25 -0.15 -18.23
CA ILE A 235 -42.98 -0.34 -19.50
C ILE A 235 -42.55 -1.64 -20.18
N LEU A 236 -41.25 -1.94 -20.20
CA LEU A 236 -40.72 -3.19 -20.76
C LEU A 236 -41.24 -4.41 -20.00
N VAL A 237 -41.20 -4.41 -18.67
CA VAL A 237 -41.76 -5.49 -17.84
C VAL A 237 -43.26 -5.63 -18.07
N GLY A 238 -44.00 -4.53 -18.18
CA GLY A 238 -45.43 -4.54 -18.50
C GLY A 238 -45.73 -5.20 -19.85
N THR A 239 -44.97 -4.86 -20.89
CA THR A 239 -45.15 -5.46 -22.23
C THR A 239 -44.74 -6.94 -22.27
N ILE A 240 -43.68 -7.34 -21.56
CA ILE A 240 -43.29 -8.75 -21.42
C ILE A 240 -44.36 -9.53 -20.66
N SER A 241 -44.86 -9.01 -19.55
CA SER A 241 -45.94 -9.60 -18.77
C SER A 241 -47.20 -9.77 -19.61
N TRP A 242 -47.56 -8.76 -20.41
CA TRP A 242 -48.65 -8.84 -21.38
C TRP A 242 -48.43 -9.90 -22.47
N LEU A 243 -47.20 -10.01 -22.98
CA LEU A 243 -46.83 -11.04 -23.96
C LEU A 243 -46.93 -12.44 -23.37
N ILE A 244 -46.47 -12.65 -22.14
CA ILE A 244 -46.58 -13.92 -21.43
C ILE A 244 -48.06 -14.27 -21.22
N PHE A 245 -48.85 -13.33 -20.73
CA PHE A 245 -50.30 -13.50 -20.55
C PHE A 245 -51.00 -13.84 -21.87
N ARG A 246 -50.67 -13.14 -22.95
CA ARG A 246 -51.30 -13.35 -24.25
C ARG A 246 -50.83 -14.62 -24.96
N ARG A 247 -49.52 -14.93 -24.90
CA ARG A 247 -48.90 -16.00 -25.68
C ARG A 247 -48.98 -17.35 -24.96
N ILE A 248 -48.69 -17.38 -23.67
CA ILE A 248 -48.51 -18.62 -22.89
C ILE A 248 -49.80 -19.04 -22.17
N LEU A 249 -50.59 -18.07 -21.70
CA LEU A 249 -51.81 -18.36 -20.95
C LEU A 249 -53.05 -18.59 -21.84
N TYR A 250 -53.09 -18.07 -23.07
CA TYR A 250 -54.27 -18.23 -23.93
C TYR A 250 -54.20 -19.41 -24.91
N GLY A 251 -53.01 -19.73 -25.44
CA GLY A 251 -52.86 -20.81 -26.44
C GLY A 251 -52.60 -22.19 -25.82
N PRO A 252 -51.41 -22.42 -25.23
CA PRO A 252 -51.04 -23.70 -24.64
C PRO A 252 -51.96 -24.15 -23.51
N LEU A 253 -52.52 -23.21 -22.75
CA LEU A 253 -53.41 -23.51 -21.62
C LEU A 253 -54.76 -24.07 -22.08
N TRP A 254 -55.26 -23.64 -23.25
CA TRP A 254 -56.43 -24.27 -23.87
C TRP A 254 -56.14 -25.71 -24.31
N TRP A 255 -54.91 -25.96 -24.78
CA TRP A 255 -54.46 -27.33 -25.06
C TRP A 255 -54.32 -28.14 -23.76
N LEU A 256 -53.79 -27.55 -22.69
CA LEU A 256 -53.63 -28.18 -21.38
C LEU A 256 -54.97 -28.49 -20.69
N VAL A 257 -56.03 -27.72 -20.96
CA VAL A 257 -57.41 -28.02 -20.53
C VAL A 257 -58.06 -29.06 -21.45
N TRP A 258 -57.84 -29.00 -22.77
CA TRP A 258 -58.43 -29.94 -23.73
C TRP A 258 -57.83 -31.34 -23.64
N LEU A 259 -56.51 -31.46 -23.45
CA LEU A 259 -55.78 -32.74 -23.42
C LEU A 259 -56.31 -33.69 -22.32
N PRO A 260 -56.46 -33.30 -21.04
CA PRO A 260 -57.02 -34.18 -20.02
C PRO A 260 -58.49 -34.49 -20.28
N ILE A 261 -59.31 -33.53 -20.76
CA ILE A 261 -60.71 -33.78 -21.12
C ILE A 261 -60.83 -34.85 -22.22
N LYS A 262 -60.00 -34.78 -23.26
CA LYS A 262 -60.01 -35.78 -24.35
C LYS A 262 -59.46 -37.13 -23.89
N LEU A 263 -58.49 -37.15 -22.99
CA LEU A 263 -57.91 -38.37 -22.42
C LEU A 263 -58.93 -39.06 -21.49
N ILE A 264 -59.65 -38.29 -20.68
CA ILE A 264 -60.78 -38.75 -19.87
C ILE A 264 -61.89 -39.30 -20.76
N ALA A 265 -62.30 -38.58 -21.81
CA ALA A 265 -63.31 -39.07 -22.76
C ALA A 265 -62.87 -40.38 -23.46
N ARG A 266 -61.61 -40.51 -23.86
CA ARG A 266 -61.07 -41.76 -24.44
C ARG A 266 -61.03 -42.90 -23.43
N SER A 267 -60.66 -42.61 -22.18
CA SER A 267 -60.66 -43.61 -21.11
C SER A 267 -62.08 -44.06 -20.75
N ALA A 268 -63.04 -43.15 -20.69
CA ALA A 268 -64.45 -43.45 -20.45
C ALA A 268 -65.05 -44.28 -21.61
N PHE A 269 -64.70 -43.96 -22.86
CA PHE A 269 -65.15 -44.73 -24.02
C PHE A 269 -64.50 -46.13 -24.10
N ALA A 270 -63.24 -46.27 -23.66
CA ALA A 270 -62.55 -47.57 -23.60
C ALA A 270 -63.12 -48.48 -22.50
N ILE A 271 -63.51 -47.92 -21.35
CA ILE A 271 -64.10 -48.68 -20.24
C ILE A 271 -65.57 -49.04 -20.54
N LEU A 272 -66.29 -48.19 -21.30
CA LEU A 272 -67.65 -48.50 -21.74
C LEU A 272 -67.68 -49.47 -22.95
N GLY A 273 -66.61 -49.53 -23.75
CA GLY A 273 -66.44 -50.48 -24.85
C GLY A 273 -66.13 -51.93 -24.42
N THR A 274 -65.77 -52.16 -23.15
CA THR A 274 -65.40 -53.49 -22.63
C THR A 274 -66.56 -54.27 -21.97
N VAL A 275 -67.76 -53.69 -21.89
CA VAL A 275 -68.99 -54.38 -21.44
C VAL A 275 -70.00 -54.42 -22.60
N GLY A 276 -69.66 -55.18 -23.64
CA GLY A 276 -70.51 -55.38 -24.83
C GLY A 276 -70.00 -56.56 -25.64
N ILE A 277 -70.58 -57.72 -25.38
CA ILE A 277 -70.18 -59.04 -25.88
C ILE A 277 -70.80 -59.28 -27.28
N THR A 278 -70.15 -60.16 -28.06
CA THR A 278 -70.62 -60.90 -29.26
C THR A 278 -70.46 -60.15 -30.60
N SER A 279 -69.77 -60.67 -31.63
CA SER A 279 -69.79 -62.04 -32.16
C SER A 279 -68.53 -62.35 -33.02
N THR A 280 -68.01 -63.58 -32.88
CA THR A 280 -67.52 -64.54 -33.90
C THR A 280 -66.91 -63.98 -35.20
N ALA A 281 -65.60 -64.14 -35.47
CA ALA A 281 -64.90 -65.36 -35.94
C ALA A 281 -65.47 -65.99 -37.23
N VAL A 282 -64.53 -66.40 -38.12
CA VAL A 282 -64.67 -67.22 -39.36
C VAL A 282 -64.95 -66.40 -40.63
N GLN A 283 -64.37 -66.58 -41.83
CA GLN A 283 -63.18 -67.27 -42.38
C GLN A 283 -63.26 -67.07 -43.92
N LEU A 284 -62.16 -67.37 -44.63
CA LEU A 284 -62.06 -67.74 -46.06
C LEU A 284 -62.03 -66.65 -47.17
N GLN A 285 -60.84 -66.53 -47.77
CA GLN A 285 -60.59 -66.38 -49.22
C GLN A 285 -61.04 -67.66 -49.99
N PRO A 286 -61.21 -67.72 -51.35
CA PRO A 286 -60.28 -67.17 -52.36
C PRO A 286 -60.79 -66.74 -53.77
N SER A 287 -59.92 -65.96 -54.44
CA SER A 287 -59.52 -65.92 -55.88
C SER A 287 -60.51 -65.94 -57.07
N ALA A 288 -60.40 -64.89 -57.92
CA ALA A 288 -60.21 -64.96 -59.39
C ALA A 288 -59.77 -63.55 -59.88
N SER A 289 -58.49 -63.29 -60.19
CA SER A 289 -57.89 -63.19 -61.55
C SER A 289 -58.61 -62.19 -62.48
N LEU A 290 -57.98 -61.26 -63.22
CA LEU A 290 -56.69 -61.30 -63.91
C LEU A 290 -56.42 -59.91 -64.57
N SER A 291 -55.15 -59.67 -64.92
CA SER A 291 -54.63 -58.70 -65.91
C SER A 291 -54.55 -57.24 -65.47
N GLN A 292 -53.51 -56.44 -65.70
CA GLN A 292 -52.22 -56.44 -66.42
C GLN A 292 -51.58 -55.11 -65.93
N SER A 293 -50.29 -54.82 -65.80
CA SER A 293 -49.05 -55.37 -66.31
C SER A 293 -47.89 -54.74 -65.51
N MET A 294 -46.92 -55.59 -65.17
CA MET A 294 -45.54 -55.38 -64.67
C MET A 294 -44.65 -54.54 -65.63
N PRO A 295 -43.33 -54.32 -65.39
CA PRO A 295 -42.53 -54.38 -64.14
C PRO A 295 -41.50 -53.24 -63.94
N HIS A 296 -40.91 -53.25 -62.73
CA HIS A 296 -39.57 -52.80 -62.36
C HIS A 296 -38.42 -53.37 -63.22
N GLU A 297 -37.30 -52.64 -63.33
CA GLU A 297 -35.97 -53.14 -62.91
C GLU A 297 -34.91 -52.00 -62.81
N ALA A 298 -33.99 -52.16 -61.85
CA ALA A 298 -32.73 -51.40 -61.68
C ALA A 298 -31.62 -52.06 -62.54
N PRO A 299 -30.29 -51.85 -62.33
CA PRO A 299 -29.45 -50.73 -61.88
C PRO A 299 -28.41 -50.36 -62.99
N THR A 300 -27.44 -49.44 -62.76
CA THR A 300 -25.99 -49.55 -63.13
C THR A 300 -25.28 -48.18 -63.29
N LEU A 301 -24.17 -48.06 -62.54
CA LEU A 301 -22.85 -47.46 -62.84
C LEU A 301 -22.69 -46.25 -63.79
N GLY A 302 -21.92 -45.24 -63.33
CA GLY A 302 -20.92 -44.57 -64.18
C GLY A 302 -20.78 -43.05 -64.02
N GLN A 303 -19.64 -42.63 -63.42
CA GLN A 303 -18.76 -41.51 -63.83
C GLN A 303 -19.36 -40.06 -63.83
N THR A 304 -18.68 -38.95 -63.58
CA THR A 304 -17.29 -38.50 -63.34
C THR A 304 -17.39 -36.98 -63.08
N ALA A 305 -16.58 -36.44 -62.14
CA ALA A 305 -16.12 -35.03 -62.00
C ALA A 305 -15.91 -34.78 -60.49
N ALA A 306 -14.73 -34.86 -59.87
CA ALA A 306 -13.43 -34.23 -60.15
C ALA A 306 -13.54 -32.71 -60.32
N MET A 307 -13.18 -31.97 -59.26
CA MET A 307 -12.28 -30.78 -59.22
C MET A 307 -12.34 -30.11 -57.82
N PRO A 308 -11.30 -29.37 -57.36
CA PRO A 308 -10.44 -29.89 -56.30
C PRO A 308 -10.33 -29.03 -55.02
N SER A 309 -9.75 -29.70 -54.02
CA SER A 309 -9.23 -29.18 -52.77
C SER A 309 -8.17 -28.08 -52.96
N ALA A 310 -8.29 -27.00 -52.18
CA ALA A 310 -7.24 -26.00 -51.97
C ALA A 310 -6.77 -26.09 -50.50
N SER A 311 -5.77 -26.92 -50.27
CA SER A 311 -4.93 -26.87 -49.06
C SER A 311 -3.63 -26.19 -49.45
N ILE A 312 -3.45 -24.94 -49.02
CA ILE A 312 -2.14 -24.27 -49.10
C ILE A 312 -1.56 -24.25 -47.68
N SER A 313 -0.37 -24.82 -47.63
CA SER A 313 0.54 -25.02 -46.52
C SER A 313 0.75 -23.78 -45.65
N ALA A 314 0.61 -23.97 -44.34
CA ALA A 314 1.27 -23.14 -43.34
C ALA A 314 2.77 -23.42 -43.38
N SER A 315 3.53 -22.48 -43.96
CA SER A 315 4.98 -22.41 -43.82
C SER A 315 5.29 -21.71 -42.49
N TRP A 316 5.93 -22.46 -41.59
CA TRP A 316 6.60 -21.91 -40.42
C TRP A 316 7.87 -21.22 -40.92
N ASP A 317 7.88 -19.89 -40.83
CA ASP A 317 9.11 -19.11 -40.94
C ASP A 317 9.52 -18.68 -39.54
N GLU A 318 10.65 -19.22 -39.13
CA GLU A 318 11.37 -18.94 -37.90
C GLU A 318 12.35 -17.83 -38.20
N SER A 319 12.11 -16.62 -37.66
CA SER A 319 13.14 -15.58 -37.53
C SER A 319 12.70 -14.46 -36.57
N GLN A 320 13.37 -14.44 -35.42
CA GLN A 320 13.79 -13.28 -34.61
C GLN A 320 12.73 -12.52 -33.79
N ALA A 321 12.58 -12.98 -32.55
CA ALA A 321 12.18 -12.12 -31.43
C ALA A 321 13.33 -11.14 -31.07
N PRO A 322 13.07 -9.86 -30.78
CA PRO A 322 14.09 -8.92 -30.35
C PRO A 322 14.55 -9.19 -28.90
N GLU A 323 15.79 -8.80 -28.61
CA GLU A 323 16.59 -9.02 -27.40
C GLU A 323 16.06 -8.40 -26.07
N GLU A 324 14.76 -8.16 -25.91
CA GLU A 324 14.23 -7.48 -24.70
C GLU A 324 14.30 -8.35 -23.43
N GLN A 325 14.25 -9.69 -23.55
CA GLN A 325 14.27 -10.60 -22.40
C GLN A 325 15.64 -10.66 -21.69
N SER A 326 16.72 -10.30 -22.38
CA SER A 326 18.07 -10.35 -21.80
C SER A 326 18.35 -9.13 -20.89
N GLU A 327 17.75 -7.99 -21.22
CA GLU A 327 17.90 -6.76 -20.45
C GLU A 327 17.07 -6.82 -19.16
N THR A 328 15.88 -7.43 -19.21
CA THR A 328 15.02 -7.62 -18.03
C THR A 328 15.65 -8.55 -16.99
N ASP A 329 16.29 -9.64 -17.42
CA ASP A 329 16.96 -10.58 -16.49
C ASP A 329 18.19 -9.95 -15.83
N ARG A 330 18.95 -9.14 -16.59
CA ARG A 330 20.10 -8.37 -16.05
C ARG A 330 19.68 -7.35 -15.00
N LEU A 331 18.52 -6.70 -15.17
CA LEU A 331 18.01 -5.72 -14.21
C LEU A 331 17.59 -6.37 -12.89
N ILE A 332 16.99 -7.56 -12.94
CA ILE A 332 16.61 -8.36 -11.76
C ILE A 332 17.86 -8.76 -10.95
N ASP A 333 18.88 -9.27 -11.62
CA ASP A 333 20.14 -9.67 -10.97
C ASP A 333 20.85 -8.47 -10.35
N GLN A 334 20.86 -7.32 -11.03
CA GLN A 334 21.41 -6.08 -10.49
C GLN A 334 20.69 -5.63 -9.21
N ILE A 335 19.36 -5.74 -9.17
CA ILE A 335 18.59 -5.38 -7.96
C ILE A 335 18.90 -6.35 -6.82
N GLY A 336 18.98 -7.65 -7.10
CA GLY A 336 19.39 -8.66 -6.12
C GLY A 336 20.76 -8.36 -5.50
N ASP A 337 21.75 -8.00 -6.32
CA ASP A 337 23.10 -7.63 -5.87
C ASP A 337 23.11 -6.34 -5.04
N THR A 338 22.30 -5.34 -5.41
CA THR A 338 22.18 -4.10 -4.61
C THR A 338 21.58 -4.35 -3.22
N ILE A 339 20.57 -5.22 -3.13
CA ILE A 339 19.94 -5.61 -1.85
C ILE A 339 20.93 -6.40 -0.99
N GLU A 340 21.67 -7.34 -1.56
CA GLU A 340 22.65 -8.13 -0.82
C GLU A 340 23.81 -7.26 -0.29
N LYS A 341 24.26 -6.30 -1.10
CA LYS A 341 25.29 -5.34 -0.71
C LYS A 341 24.83 -4.44 0.43
N ASN A 342 23.59 -3.95 0.39
CA ASN A 342 23.00 -3.16 1.48
C ASN A 342 22.86 -3.99 2.76
N SER A 343 22.39 -5.24 2.64
CA SER A 343 22.28 -6.15 3.78
C SER A 343 23.62 -6.39 4.47
N LYS A 344 24.73 -6.48 3.71
CA LYS A 344 26.08 -6.65 4.28
C LYS A 344 26.61 -5.39 4.97
N LEU A 345 26.22 -4.20 4.51
CA LEU A 345 26.59 -2.95 5.19
C LEU A 345 25.90 -2.78 6.56
N GLY A 346 24.68 -3.29 6.73
CA GLY A 346 23.94 -3.21 7.99
C GLY A 346 24.43 -4.19 9.07
N ASP A 347 24.98 -5.34 8.68
CA ASP A 347 25.38 -6.43 9.58
C ASP A 347 26.70 -6.14 10.34
N GLU A 348 27.46 -5.11 9.95
CA GLU A 348 28.68 -4.70 10.64
C GLU A 348 28.44 -3.89 11.93
N THR A 349 27.18 -3.56 12.26
CA THR A 349 26.85 -2.89 13.54
C THR A 349 26.15 -3.82 14.51
N ASN A 350 26.84 -4.92 14.83
CA ASN A 350 26.47 -5.79 15.93
C ASN A 350 26.56 -5.03 17.26
N ILE A 351 25.41 -4.89 17.91
CA ILE A 351 25.21 -4.16 19.17
C ILE A 351 25.82 -4.91 20.38
N ASP A 352 26.33 -6.13 20.19
CA ASP A 352 26.91 -6.94 21.27
C ASP A 352 28.43 -6.78 21.44
N ASP A 353 29.13 -6.00 20.60
CA ASP A 353 30.58 -5.81 20.71
C ASP A 353 30.95 -4.64 21.65
N VAL A 354 30.41 -4.67 22.87
CA VAL A 354 30.91 -3.81 23.95
C VAL A 354 32.27 -4.35 24.35
N SER A 355 33.34 -3.66 23.94
CA SER A 355 34.71 -3.94 24.36
C SER A 355 34.77 -4.11 25.90
N PRO A 356 35.48 -5.13 26.42
CA PRO A 356 35.54 -5.40 27.86
C PRO A 356 36.00 -4.18 28.69
N GLU A 357 36.73 -3.24 28.08
CA GLU A 357 37.13 -1.97 28.70
C GLU A 357 35.96 -0.99 28.91
N GLU A 358 34.96 -0.95 28.00
CA GLU A 358 33.79 -0.07 28.15
C GLU A 358 32.79 -0.59 29.16
N ARG A 359 32.73 -1.91 29.37
CA ARG A 359 31.90 -2.53 30.41
C ARG A 359 32.41 -2.19 31.81
N GLN A 360 33.73 -2.20 32.01
CA GLN A 360 34.36 -1.81 33.29
C GLN A 360 34.12 -0.34 33.63
N ARG A 361 34.21 0.57 32.64
CA ARG A 361 33.92 2.00 32.85
C ARG A 361 32.47 2.27 33.26
N GLN A 362 31.53 1.45 32.79
CA GLN A 362 30.12 1.57 33.17
C GLN A 362 29.85 1.04 34.59
N GLU A 363 30.64 0.08 35.06
CA GLU A 363 30.58 -0.47 36.42
C GLU A 363 31.21 0.48 37.47
N GLU A 364 32.18 1.29 37.08
CA GLU A 364 32.79 2.33 37.94
C GLU A 364 31.87 3.53 38.22
N ILE A 365 30.78 3.71 37.46
CA ILE A 365 29.82 4.79 37.68
C ILE A 365 28.89 4.42 38.84
N PRO A 366 28.88 5.16 39.96
CA PRO A 366 28.04 4.81 41.11
C PRO A 366 26.56 4.82 40.72
N ARG A 367 25.88 3.69 40.99
CA ARG A 367 24.47 3.49 40.64
C ARG A 367 23.59 4.47 41.41
N ASN A 368 22.73 5.18 40.69
CA ASN A 368 21.81 6.17 41.25
C ASN A 368 20.75 5.47 42.14
N PRO A 369 20.69 5.77 43.45
CA PRO A 369 19.79 5.08 44.39
C PRO A 369 18.30 5.39 44.19
N LYS A 370 17.94 6.36 43.33
CA LYS A 370 16.54 6.72 43.06
C LYS A 370 15.89 5.90 41.92
N LYS A 371 16.63 4.99 41.28
CA LYS A 371 16.07 4.14 40.21
C LYS A 371 15.58 2.82 40.81
N ARG A 372 14.25 2.70 40.98
CA ARG A 372 13.57 1.49 41.46
C ARG A 372 13.60 0.44 40.33
N MET A 373 14.39 -0.62 40.48
CA MET A 373 14.35 -1.77 39.57
C MET A 373 13.19 -2.67 40.01
N TYR A 374 12.37 -3.10 39.05
CA TYR A 374 11.34 -4.10 39.30
C TYR A 374 12.04 -5.46 39.39
N GLU A 375 12.13 -6.03 40.59
CA GLU A 375 12.62 -7.40 40.77
C GLU A 375 11.48 -8.34 40.42
N ALA A 376 11.63 -9.07 39.31
CA ALA A 376 10.72 -10.15 38.96
C ALA A 376 11.04 -11.32 39.90
N THR A 377 10.09 -11.68 40.75
CA THR A 377 10.16 -12.86 41.61
C THR A 377 10.22 -14.11 40.72
N GLU A 378 11.36 -14.79 40.71
CA GLU A 378 11.49 -16.12 40.12
C GLU A 378 10.58 -17.10 40.88
N ILE A 379 9.62 -17.67 40.17
CA ILE A 379 8.78 -18.75 40.69
C ILE A 379 9.64 -20.02 40.65
N GLU A 380 10.09 -20.47 41.82
CA GLU A 380 10.68 -21.78 42.05
C GLU A 380 9.69 -22.86 41.56
N GLN A 381 10.02 -23.51 40.45
CA GLN A 381 9.37 -24.75 40.03
C GLN A 381 9.87 -25.87 40.95
N ASP A 382 9.06 -26.14 41.97
CA ASP A 382 9.27 -27.23 42.91
C ASP A 382 9.22 -28.58 42.15
N LEU A 383 10.37 -29.25 42.15
CA LEU A 383 10.62 -30.54 41.52
C LEU A 383 9.99 -31.61 42.41
N ARG A 384 8.77 -32.07 42.09
CA ARG A 384 8.21 -33.27 42.71
C ARG A 384 8.61 -34.51 41.90
N ASP A 385 9.66 -35.15 42.37
CA ASP A 385 9.85 -36.59 42.25
C ASP A 385 8.76 -37.30 43.07
N GLU A 386 7.84 -38.01 42.41
CA GLU A 386 7.10 -39.11 43.03
C GLU A 386 7.05 -40.31 42.07
N LEU A 387 7.75 -41.35 42.53
CA LEU A 387 7.76 -42.80 42.26
C LEU A 387 6.66 -43.41 41.39
#